data_AF-A0A1J5C0D4-F1
#
_entry.id   AF-A0A1J5C0D4-F1
#
_cell.length_a   1.000
_cell.length_b   1.000
_cell.length_c   1.000
_cell.angle_alpha   90.00
_cell.angle_beta   90.00
_cell.angle_gamma   90.00
#
_symmetry.space_group_name_H-M   'P 1'
#
loop_
_entity.id
_entity.type
_entity.pdbx_description
1 polymer ?
#
loop_
_entity_poly.entity_id
_entity_poly.type
_entity_poly.pdbx_seq_one_letter_code
_entity_poly.pdbx_strand_id
1 'polypeptide(L)'
;MKYSALCAAWLLVSQAAWADAYPVAGLQPDRRPVGAPVIHAASGGDEMGQRLLHGIKPPIPESIQRWAKDQGGWFNPFVYPGMTGRYDLRGWHENLRSGS
;
A
#
# COMPACT_ATOMS: atom_id res chain seq x y z
N MET A 1 -47.21 7.91 -21.76
CA MET A 1 -45.94 8.12 -22.52
C MET A 1 -45.16 9.23 -21.83
N LYS A 2 -43.82 9.13 -21.72
CA LYS A 2 -42.88 10.14 -21.14
C LYS A 2 -42.28 9.87 -19.74
N TYR A 3 -42.04 8.63 -19.32
CA TYR A 3 -41.07 8.38 -18.21
C TYR A 3 -40.15 7.16 -18.44
N SER A 4 -40.23 6.51 -19.60
CA SER A 4 -39.46 5.27 -19.86
C SER A 4 -38.07 5.51 -20.44
N ALA A 5 -37.75 6.73 -20.88
CA ALA A 5 -36.49 7.03 -21.58
C ALA A 5 -35.37 7.54 -20.64
N LEU A 6 -35.69 7.96 -19.41
CA LEU A 6 -34.67 8.52 -18.50
C LEU A 6 -33.83 7.45 -17.78
N CYS A 7 -34.34 6.23 -17.58
CA CYS A 7 -33.58 5.16 -16.93
C CYS A 7 -32.53 4.51 -17.85
N ALA A 8 -32.73 4.55 -19.17
CA ALA A 8 -31.82 3.92 -20.13
C ALA A 8 -30.51 4.71 -20.32
N ALA A 9 -30.49 6.01 -20.01
CA ALA A 9 -29.32 6.87 -20.20
C ALA A 9 -28.28 6.75 -19.08
N TRP A 10 -28.64 6.21 -17.90
CA TRP A 10 -27.74 6.07 -16.75
C TRP A 10 -26.98 4.74 -16.71
N LEU A 11 -27.26 3.81 -17.63
CA LEU A 11 -26.62 2.49 -17.68
C LEU A 11 -25.38 2.42 -18.58
N LEU A 12 -25.00 3.51 -19.25
CA LEU A 12 -23.95 3.50 -20.27
C LEU A 12 -22.54 3.92 -19.81
N VAL A 13 -22.33 4.28 -18.54
CA VAL A 13 -21.00 4.62 -18.02
C VAL A 13 -20.65 3.72 -16.84
N SER A 14 -20.42 2.45 -17.14
CA SER A 14 -19.60 1.59 -16.27
C SER A 14 -18.67 0.79 -17.16
N GLN A 15 -17.80 1.52 -17.90
CA GLN A 15 -16.65 0.89 -18.51
C GLN A 15 -15.75 0.44 -17.36
N ALA A 16 -15.88 -0.83 -16.97
CA ALA A 16 -14.86 -1.49 -16.19
C ALA A 16 -13.57 -1.35 -16.99
N ALA A 17 -12.66 -0.49 -16.53
CA ALA A 17 -11.31 -0.48 -17.05
C ALA A 17 -10.77 -1.89 -16.84
N TRP A 18 -10.69 -2.66 -17.93
CA TRP A 18 -9.97 -3.91 -17.92
C TRP A 18 -8.53 -3.53 -17.59
N ALA A 19 -8.11 -3.84 -16.37
CA ALA A 19 -6.70 -3.75 -16.04
C ALA A 19 -6.00 -4.70 -17.01
N ASP A 20 -5.18 -4.16 -17.91
CA ASP A 20 -4.27 -4.97 -18.71
C ASP A 20 -3.57 -5.96 -17.78
N ALA A 21 -3.48 -7.22 -18.20
CA ALA A 21 -2.83 -8.25 -17.41
C ALA A 21 -1.44 -7.75 -16.99
N TYR A 22 -1.24 -7.55 -15.68
CA TYR A 22 -0.01 -6.96 -15.16
C TYR A 22 1.19 -7.77 -15.66
N PRO A 23 2.27 -7.13 -16.15
CA PRO A 23 3.29 -7.87 -16.85
C PRO A 23 4.06 -8.78 -15.87
N VAL A 24 4.11 -10.07 -16.18
CA VAL A 24 4.86 -11.11 -15.45
C VAL A 24 6.11 -11.45 -16.26
N ALA A 25 7.27 -11.53 -15.60
CA ALA A 25 8.57 -11.78 -16.25
C ALA A 25 8.71 -13.14 -16.96
N GLY A 26 7.72 -14.04 -16.80
CA GLY A 26 7.70 -15.35 -17.45
C GLY A 26 8.94 -16.18 -17.11
N LEU A 27 9.57 -16.75 -18.14
CA LEU A 27 10.74 -17.62 -18.05
C LEU A 27 12.06 -16.87 -17.75
N GLN A 28 12.04 -15.53 -17.67
CA GLN A 28 13.22 -14.70 -17.38
C GLN A 28 13.01 -13.92 -16.07
N PRO A 29 12.98 -14.60 -14.91
CA PRO A 29 12.69 -13.97 -13.62
C PRO A 29 13.72 -12.93 -13.18
N ASP A 30 14.92 -12.95 -13.78
CA ASP A 30 15.99 -11.97 -13.58
C ASP A 30 15.70 -10.63 -14.26
N ARG A 31 14.72 -10.58 -15.17
CA ARG A 31 14.42 -9.37 -15.95
C ARG A 31 13.10 -8.77 -15.53
N ARG A 32 13.13 -7.44 -15.40
CA ARG A 32 11.89 -6.67 -15.27
C ARG A 32 11.18 -6.62 -16.62
N PRO A 33 9.88 -6.93 -16.70
CA PRO A 33 9.14 -6.86 -17.95
C PRO A 33 9.20 -5.47 -18.59
N VAL A 34 9.25 -5.45 -19.92
CA VAL A 34 9.13 -4.21 -20.70
C VAL A 34 7.77 -3.57 -20.40
N GLY A 35 7.78 -2.28 -20.06
CA GLY A 35 6.55 -1.54 -19.72
C GLY A 35 6.06 -1.71 -18.27
N ALA A 36 6.77 -2.46 -17.41
CA ALA A 36 6.39 -2.56 -16.00
C ALA A 36 6.43 -1.18 -15.30
N PRO A 37 5.36 -0.76 -14.58
CA PRO A 37 5.30 0.55 -13.93
C PRO A 37 6.43 0.77 -12.92
N VAL A 38 7.24 1.83 -13.05
CA VAL A 38 8.31 2.17 -12.08
C VAL A 38 7.74 3.09 -10.99
N ILE A 39 8.04 2.80 -9.72
CA ILE A 39 7.75 3.72 -8.62
C ILE A 39 8.84 4.79 -8.61
N HIS A 40 8.49 6.04 -8.90
CA HIS A 40 9.43 7.17 -8.93
C HIS A 40 9.51 7.95 -7.60
N ALA A 41 8.55 7.74 -6.70
CA ALA A 41 8.50 8.39 -5.39
C ALA A 41 7.88 7.46 -4.35
N ALA A 42 8.37 7.53 -3.11
CA ALA A 42 7.81 6.75 -2.00
C ALA A 42 6.41 7.25 -1.64
N SER A 43 5.47 6.32 -1.44
CA SER A 43 4.05 6.58 -1.16
C SER A 43 3.76 7.21 0.23
N GLY A 44 4.77 7.37 1.09
CA GLY A 44 4.60 7.84 2.48
C GLY A 44 4.90 9.31 2.73
N GLY A 45 5.62 9.98 1.82
CA GLY A 45 5.95 11.41 1.92
C GLY A 45 6.55 11.86 3.28
N ASP A 46 6.46 13.16 3.54
CA ASP A 46 7.01 13.77 4.76
C ASP A 46 6.24 13.39 6.04
N GLU A 47 4.94 13.10 5.93
CA GLU A 47 4.08 12.73 7.07
C GLU A 47 4.51 11.43 7.75
N MET A 48 4.88 10.43 6.96
CA MET A 48 5.39 9.16 7.48
C MET A 48 6.75 9.34 8.14
N GLY A 49 7.62 10.18 7.57
CA GLY A 49 8.89 10.56 8.19
C GLY A 49 8.70 11.22 9.56
N GLN A 50 7.78 12.17 9.67
CA GLN A 50 7.44 12.84 10.94
C GLN A 50 6.99 11.83 12.00
N ARG A 51 6.16 10.85 11.61
CA ARG A 51 5.68 9.80 12.52
C ARG A 51 6.82 8.92 13.05
N LEU A 52 7.77 8.59 12.19
CA LEU A 52 8.93 7.75 12.56
C LEU A 52 9.93 8.49 13.44
N LEU A 53 10.08 9.80 13.25
CA LEU A 53 10.99 10.63 14.03
C LEU A 53 10.37 11.13 15.35
N HIS A 54 9.08 10.90 15.55
CA HIS A 54 8.37 11.33 16.75
C HIS A 54 9.02 10.77 18.03
N GLY A 55 9.37 11.67 18.96
CA GLY A 55 9.98 11.31 20.25
C GLY A 55 11.51 11.20 20.24
N ILE A 56 12.17 11.33 19.07
CA ILE A 56 13.63 11.37 19.00
C ILE A 56 14.12 12.77 19.38
N LYS A 57 15.05 12.86 20.34
CA LYS A 57 15.61 14.14 20.79
C LYS A 57 16.63 14.68 19.76
N PRO A 58 16.57 15.97 19.41
CA PRO A 58 17.57 16.61 18.55
C PRO A 58 18.99 16.63 19.16
N PRO A 59 20.05 16.75 18.34
CA PRO A 59 20.01 16.78 16.87
C PRO A 59 19.84 15.38 16.29
N ILE A 60 18.88 15.23 15.39
CA ILE A 60 18.68 13.96 14.68
C ILE A 60 19.73 13.88 13.56
N PRO A 61 20.58 12.85 13.51
CA PRO A 61 21.56 12.70 12.44
C PRO A 61 20.90 12.69 11.06
N GLU A 62 21.56 13.30 10.07
CA GLU A 62 21.04 13.39 8.70
C GLU A 62 20.74 12.01 8.09
N SER A 63 21.57 11.01 8.40
CA SER A 63 21.37 9.62 7.97
C SER A 63 20.02 9.06 8.43
N ILE A 64 19.59 9.37 9.65
CA ILE A 64 18.30 8.95 10.21
C ILE A 64 17.15 9.72 9.56
N GLN A 65 17.32 11.01 9.31
CA GLN A 65 16.31 11.82 8.62
C GLN A 65 16.08 11.32 7.19
N ARG A 66 17.15 10.94 6.48
CA ARG A 66 17.08 10.38 5.13
C ARG A 66 16.40 9.00 5.13
N TRP A 67 16.86 8.11 6.02
CA TRP A 67 16.25 6.79 6.19
C TRP A 67 14.74 6.86 6.44
N ALA A 68 14.28 7.80 7.28
CA ALA A 68 12.87 7.96 7.63
C ALA A 68 11.98 8.33 6.43
N LYS A 69 12.49 9.12 5.48
CA LYS A 69 11.77 9.52 4.26
C LYS A 69 11.57 8.35 3.29
N ASP A 70 12.54 7.44 3.24
CA ASP A 70 12.53 6.31 2.31
C ASP A 70 11.68 5.12 2.79
N GLN A 71 11.11 5.19 4.00
CA GLN A 71 10.30 4.10 4.55
C GLN A 71 8.95 3.92 3.84
N GLY A 72 8.45 4.95 3.14
CA GLY A 72 7.08 4.98 2.59
C GLY A 72 6.72 3.90 1.56
N GLY A 73 7.73 3.21 1.01
CA GLY A 73 7.53 2.09 0.07
C GLY A 73 7.66 0.70 0.70
N TRP A 74 8.01 0.61 1.98
CA TRP A 74 8.31 -0.66 2.65
C TRP A 74 7.22 -1.03 3.65
N PHE A 75 6.77 -2.29 3.59
CA PHE A 75 5.95 -2.84 4.66
C PHE A 75 6.81 -3.02 5.92
N ASN A 76 6.47 -2.30 6.99
CA ASN A 76 7.11 -2.44 8.29
C ASN A 76 6.06 -2.84 9.36
N PRO A 77 6.05 -4.08 9.86
CA PRO A 77 5.04 -4.55 10.82
C PRO A 77 5.18 -3.89 12.21
N PHE A 78 6.29 -3.20 12.49
CA PHE A 78 6.50 -2.51 13.76
C PHE A 78 5.85 -1.13 13.84
N VAL A 79 5.43 -0.55 12.70
CA VAL A 79 4.77 0.77 12.68
C VAL A 79 3.25 0.69 12.72
N TYR A 80 2.67 -0.51 12.57
CA TYR A 80 1.23 -0.75 12.64
C TYR A 80 0.84 -1.28 14.04
N PRO A 81 0.01 -0.53 14.79
CA PRO A 81 -0.47 -1.01 16.09
C PRO A 81 -1.57 -2.07 15.91
N GLY A 82 -1.65 -3.00 16.86
CA GLY A 82 -2.80 -3.92 17.00
C GLY A 82 -3.08 -4.81 15.79
N MET A 83 -2.05 -5.21 15.03
CA MET A 83 -2.24 -6.10 13.89
C MET A 83 -2.79 -7.47 14.35
N THR A 84 -3.81 -7.98 13.67
CA THR A 84 -4.44 -9.27 13.95
C THR A 84 -4.21 -10.28 12.82
N GLY A 85 -4.66 -11.53 13.01
CA GLY A 85 -4.61 -12.56 11.97
C GLY A 85 -3.18 -12.87 11.53
N ARG A 86 -2.94 -13.10 10.23
CA ARG A 86 -1.61 -13.44 9.68
C ARG A 86 -0.51 -12.38 9.88
N TYR A 87 -0.89 -11.19 10.33
CA TYR A 87 0.01 -10.06 10.55
C TYR A 87 0.25 -9.75 12.03
N ASP A 88 -0.33 -10.54 12.95
CA ASP A 88 0.06 -10.50 14.37
C ASP A 88 1.40 -11.22 14.56
N LEU A 89 2.48 -10.57 14.14
CA LEU A 89 3.84 -11.12 14.19
C LEU A 89 4.39 -11.23 15.62
N ARG A 90 3.72 -10.63 16.61
CA ARG A 90 4.13 -10.61 18.03
C ARG A 90 3.22 -11.47 18.93
N GLY A 91 2.23 -12.14 18.36
CA GLY A 91 1.31 -13.02 19.08
C GLY A 91 0.40 -12.30 20.09
N TRP A 92 0.14 -11.00 19.92
CA TRP A 92 -0.65 -10.21 20.88
C TRP A 92 -2.14 -10.60 20.90
N HIS A 93 -2.62 -11.30 19.87
CA HIS A 93 -4.02 -11.65 19.66
C HIS A 93 -4.23 -13.15 19.46
N GLU A 94 -3.27 -14.01 19.87
CA GLU A 94 -3.37 -15.46 19.76
C GLU A 94 -4.63 -16.03 20.43
N ASN A 95 -5.02 -15.43 21.54
CA ASN A 95 -6.19 -15.79 22.33
C ASN A 95 -7.50 -15.68 21.51
N LEU A 96 -7.54 -14.79 20.51
CA LEU A 96 -8.69 -14.63 19.61
C LEU A 96 -8.79 -15.76 18.57
N ARG A 97 -7.73 -16.57 18.38
CA ARG A 97 -7.71 -17.69 17.43
C ARG A 97 -8.08 -19.03 18.05
N SER A 98 -7.95 -19.21 19.37
CA SER A 98 -8.17 -20.51 20.03
C SER A 98 -9.62 -20.78 20.47
N GLY A 99 -10.58 -20.00 19.97
CA GLY A 99 -12.00 -20.07 20.35
C GLY A 99 -12.91 -20.83 19.37
N SER A 100 -12.36 -21.64 18.46
CA SER A 100 -13.11 -22.47 17.51
C SER A 100 -13.17 -23.94 17.93
#